data_AF-A0A8H4EL87-F1
#
_entry.id   AF-A0A8H4EL87-F1
#
_cell.length_a   1.000
_cell.length_b   1.000
_cell.length_c   1.000
_cell.angle_alpha   90.00
_cell.angle_beta   90.00
_cell.angle_gamma   90.00
#
_symmetry.space_group_name_H-M   'P 1'
#
loop_
_entity.id
_entity.type
_entity.pdbx_description
1 polymer ?
#
loop_
_entity_poly.entity_id
_entity_poly.type
_entity_poly.pdbx_seq_one_letter_code
_entity_poly.pdbx_strand_id
1 'polypeptide(L)' 'MLLLRHTKIDKGGFGDNEHSFDNIAREVKYTTKVNHDNIIQFFGITQDSETKSYYIVLQYANSGDLRSYWNDHFQN' A
#
# COMPACT_ATOMS: atom_id res chain seq x y z
N MET A 1 15.78 7.39 -8.28
CA MET A 1 14.89 8.26 -7.50
C MET A 1 13.68 7.40 -7.10
N LEU A 2 13.69 6.83 -5.89
CA LEU A 2 12.58 6.00 -5.41
C LEU A 2 11.46 6.92 -4.96
N LEU A 3 10.45 7.13 -5.81
CA LEU A 3 9.20 7.73 -5.35
C LEU A 3 8.51 6.70 -4.46
N LEU A 4 8.15 7.09 -3.24
CA LEU A 4 7.44 6.23 -2.28
C LEU A 4 5.94 6.49 -2.41
N ARG A 5 5.13 5.44 -2.54
CA ARG A 5 3.68 5.58 -2.37
C ARG A 5 3.38 5.58 -0.88
N HIS A 6 2.72 6.63 -0.42
CA HIS A 6 2.18 6.71 0.94
C HIS A 6 0.67 6.50 0.84
N THR A 7 0.17 5.42 1.45
CA THR A 7 -1.27 5.24 1.63
C THR A 7 -1.60 5.68 3.05
N LYS A 8 -2.48 6.69 3.17
CA LYS A 8 -3.01 7.13 4.46
C LYS A 8 -3.80 5.98 5.07
N ILE A 9 -3.52 5.64 6.33
CA ILE A 9 -4.37 4.72 7.08
C ILE A 9 -5.57 5.53 7.58
N ASP A 10 -6.58 5.69 6.72
CA ASP A 10 -7.88 6.22 7.12
C ASP A 10 -8.75 5.05 7.62
N LYS A 11 -9.48 5.29 8.72
CA LYS A 11 -10.49 4.34 9.23
C LYS A 11 -11.55 3.94 8.19
N GLY A 12 -11.67 4.68 7.09
CA GLY A 12 -12.62 4.43 5.98
C GLY A 12 -11.99 4.04 4.64
N GLY A 13 -10.66 3.83 4.55
CA GLY A 13 -10.01 3.45 3.29
C GLY A 13 -10.13 1.97 2.92
N PHE A 14 -10.42 1.12 3.91
CA PHE A 14 -10.64 -0.31 3.78
C PHE A 14 -11.65 -0.74 4.84
N GLY A 15 -12.94 -0.65 4.51
CA GLY A 15 -14.07 -1.16 5.29
C GLY A 15 -14.20 -0.58 6.69
N ASP A 16 -15.26 0.18 6.94
CA ASP A 16 -15.64 0.62 8.28
C ASP A 16 -16.00 -0.59 9.15
N ASN A 17 -15.00 -1.24 9.73
CA ASN A 17 -15.18 -2.29 10.74
C ASN A 17 -14.02 -2.25 11.74
N GLU A 18 -14.35 -2.58 12.99
CA GLU A 18 -13.46 -2.64 14.15
C GLU A 18 -12.19 -3.51 13.92
N HIS A 19 -12.19 -4.33 12.86
CA HIS A 19 -11.10 -5.21 12.43
C HIS A 19 -10.12 -4.61 11.41
N SER A 20 -10.26 -3.33 11.05
CA SER A 20 -9.43 -2.70 10.00
C SER A 20 -7.92 -2.73 10.33
N PHE A 21 -7.54 -2.46 11.58
CA PHE A 21 -6.14 -2.50 12.01
C PHE A 21 -5.55 -3.91 12.04
N ASP A 22 -6.31 -4.91 12.49
CA ASP A 22 -5.86 -6.30 12.53
C ASP A 22 -5.61 -6.85 11.13
N ASN A 23 -6.45 -6.45 10.17
CA ASN A 23 -6.27 -6.80 8.76
C ASN A 23 -4.98 -6.20 8.19
N ILE A 24 -4.71 -4.91 8.46
CA ILE A 24 -3.48 -4.26 8.03
C ILE A 24 -2.25 -4.92 8.68
N ALA A 25 -2.29 -5.20 9.98
CA ALA A 25 -1.19 -5.84 10.69
C ALA A 25 -0.91 -7.25 10.13
N ARG A 26 -1.98 -8.00 9.82
CA ARG A 26 -1.89 -9.31 9.17
C ARG A 26 -1.27 -9.21 7.78
N GLU A 27 -1.69 -8.26 6.95
CA GLU A 27 -1.13 -8.03 5.62
C GLU A 27 0.36 -7.68 5.68
N VAL A 28 0.75 -6.72 6.51
CA VAL A 28 2.16 -6.35 6.71
C VAL A 28 2.99 -7.55 7.16
N LYS A 29 2.47 -8.36 8.09
CA LYS A 29 3.15 -9.58 8.56
C LYS A 29 3.39 -10.60 7.45
N TYR A 30 2.49 -10.73 6.48
CA TYR A 30 2.70 -11.64 5.36
C TYR A 30 3.62 -11.03 4.30
N THR A 31 3.44 -9.76 3.95
CA THR A 31 4.26 -9.07 2.95
C THR A 31 5.73 -9.01 3.38
N THR A 32 6.02 -8.83 4.67
CA THR A 32 7.40 -8.84 5.20
C THR A 32 8.09 -10.21 5.14
N LYS A 33 7.33 -11.31 5.04
CA LYS A 33 7.88 -12.66 4.93
C LYS A 33 8.16 -13.08 3.49
N VAL A 34 7.63 -12.34 2.52
CA VAL A 34 7.78 -12.66 1.11
C VAL A 34 8.82 -11.74 0.51
N ASN A 35 9.88 -12.31 -0.04
CA ASN A 35 10.93 -11.59 -0.72
C ASN A 35 11.02 -12.08 -2.17
N HIS A 36 10.37 -11.36 -3.08
CA HIS A 36 10.32 -11.69 -4.50
C HIS A 36 10.17 -10.42 -5.34
N ASP A 37 10.90 -10.31 -6.46
CA ASP A 37 10.97 -9.08 -7.28
C ASP A 37 9.62 -8.61 -7.84
N ASN A 38 8.70 -9.56 -8.08
CA ASN A 38 7.34 -9.28 -8.56
C ASN A 38 6.32 -8.93 -7.46
N ILE A 39 6.76 -8.76 -6.21
CA ILE A 39 5.87 -8.43 -5.07
C ILE A 39 6.27 -7.07 -4.53
N ILE A 40 5.27 -6.21 -4.32
CA ILE A 40 5.46 -4.86 -3.77
C ILE A 40 6.12 -4.95 -2.39
N GLN A 41 7.32 -4.39 -2.29
CA GLN A 41 8.08 -4.40 -1.06
C GLN A 41 7.46 -3.46 -0.01
N PHE A 42 7.38 -3.93 1.23
CA PHE A 42 7.07 -3.11 2.40
C PHE A 42 8.35 -2.53 3.00
N PHE A 43 8.36 -1.22 3.25
CA PHE A 43 9.52 -0.54 3.85
C PHE A 43 9.29 -0.15 5.32
N GLY A 44 8.07 0.21 5.71
CA GLY A 44 7.80 0.62 7.07
C GLY A 44 6.49 1.39 7.25
N ILE A 45 6.31 1.91 8.46
CA ILE A 45 5.22 2.82 8.82
C ILE A 45 5.85 4.14 9.24
N THR A 46 5.28 5.24 8.78
CA THR A 46 5.66 6.60 9.21
C THR A 46 4.46 7.31 9.80
N GLN A 47 4.71 8.32 10.62
CA GLN A 47 3.69 9.17 11.21
C GLN A 47 3.96 10.62 10.82
N ASP A 48 2.92 11.30 10.36
CA ASP A 48 2.97 12.74 10.16
C ASP A 48 2.86 13.44 11.53
N SER A 49 3.84 14.30 11.83
CA SER A 49 3.92 14.98 13.12
C SER A 49 2.83 16.02 13.35
N GLU A 50 2.30 16.63 12.28
CA GLU A 50 1.28 17.68 12.32
C GLU A 50 -0.12 17.05 12.40
N THR A 51 -0.42 16.13 11.49
CA THR A 51 -1.77 15.52 11.39
C THR A 51 -1.94 14.32 12.32
N LYS A 52 -0.86 13.81 12.91
CA LYS A 52 -0.80 12.56 13.70
C LYS A 52 -1.26 11.32 12.95
N SER A 53 -1.43 11.42 11.62
CA SER A 53 -1.85 10.32 10.77
C SER A 53 -0.71 9.34 10.52
N TYR A 54 -1.04 8.05 10.46
CA TYR A 54 -0.09 7.00 10.11
C TYR A 54 -0.17 6.66 8.62
N TYR A 55 0.98 6.36 8.03
CA TYR A 55 1.12 6.00 6.63
C TYR A 55 1.95 4.74 6.50
N ILE A 56 1.55 3.88 5.56
CA ILE A 56 2.36 2.73 5.16
C ILE A 56 3.24 3.14 3.98
N VAL A 57 4.52 2.79 4.06
CA VAL A 57 5.53 3.06 3.04
C VAL A 57 5.76 1.78 2.22
N LEU A 58 5.39 1.81 0.94
CA LEU A 58 5.49 0.69 0.01
C LEU A 58 6.31 1.07 -1.24
N GLN A 59 6.85 0.06 -1.92
CA GLN A 59 7.42 0.21 -3.26
C GLN A 59 6.39 0.78 -4.23
N TYR A 60 6.81 1.76 -5.02
CA TYR A 60 5.95 2.39 -6.01
C TYR A 60 5.91 1.58 -7.31
N ALA A 61 4.70 1.26 -7.76
CA ALA A 61 4.44 0.69 -9.06
C ALA A 61 4.24 1.81 -10.09
N ASN A 62 5.24 2.03 -10.94
CA ASN A 62 5.31 3.17 -11.87
C ASN A 62 4.17 3.19 -12.92
N SER A 63 3.49 2.06 -13.13
CA SER A 63 2.41 1.89 -14.12
C SER A 63 1.01 1.79 -13.50
N GLY A 64 0.87 2.10 -12.21
CA GLY A 64 -0.40 2.00 -11.51
C GLY A 64 -0.85 0.55 -11.32
N ASP A 65 -2.17 0.34 -11.24
CA ASP A 65 -2.74 -1.01 -11.14
C ASP A 65 -2.84 -1.69 -12.51
N LEU A 66 -2.78 -3.02 -12.47
CA LEU A 66 -2.81 -3.85 -13.68
C LEU A 66 -4.09 -3.65 -14.51
N ARG A 67 -5.23 -3.30 -13.89
CA ARG A 67 -6.49 -3.12 -14.61
C ARG A 67 -6.47 -1.84 -15.43
N SER A 68 -6.02 -0.74 -14.85
CA SER A 68 -5.81 0.53 -15.55
C SER A 68 -4.79 0.37 -16.68
N TYR A 69 -3.61 -0.21 -16.37
CA TYR A 69 -2.59 -0.48 -17.39
C TYR A 69 -3.13 -1.36 -18.53
N TRP A 70 -3.92 -2.38 -18.21
CA TRP A 70 -4.51 -3.24 -19.23
C TRP A 70 -5.46 -2.47 -20.16
N ASN A 71 -6.33 -1.65 -19.58
CA ASN A 71 -7.29 -0.86 -20.34
C ASN A 71 -6.61 0.17 -21.24
N ASP A 72 -5.53 0.81 -20.76
CA ASP A 72 -4.84 1.86 -21.52
C ASP A 72 -3.99 1.31 -22.68
N HIS A 73 -3.53 0.06 -22.59
CA HIS A 73 -2.56 -0.50 -23.54
C HIS A 73 -3.08 -1.66 -24.40
N PHE A 74 -4.15 -2.34 -24.00
CA PHE A 74 -4.62 -3.55 -24.67
C PHE A 74 -6.12 -3.59 -24.99
N GLN A 75 -6.92 -2.66 -24.47
CA GLN A 75 -8.30 -2.51 -24.97
C GLN A 75 -8.29 -1.64 -26.23
N ASN A 76 -8.58 -2.27 -27.37
CA ASN A 76 -8.83 -1.61 -28.66
C ASN A 76 -10.18 -0.87 -28.65
#